data_AF-A0A6C8XS13-F1
#
_entry.id   AF-A0A6C8XS13-F1
#
_cell.length_a   1.000
_cell.length_b   1.000
_cell.length_c   1.000
_cell.angle_alpha   90.00
_cell.angle_beta   90.00
_cell.angle_gamma   90.00
#
_symmetry.space_group_name_H-M   'P 1'
#
loop_
_entity.id
_entity.type
_entity.pdbx_description
1 polymer ?
#
loop_
_entity_poly.entity_id
_entity_poly.type
_entity_poly.pdbx_seq_one_letter_code
_entity_poly.pdbx_strand_id
1 'polypeptide(L)'
;MRPYFYSAPPASERERIRREHAEWSDATFGDVGPVGPLKHLSKEALETAAEPDDLSEWADMQFLLWDAQRRAGITDEQITRALTEKLAVNKKRKWPEPKDGEPRLHIKEQPAQVVPEEMPKGLAGQIVSLLAHNIGDKFLAQKIWNACRASMLNGDKS
;
A
#
# COMPACT_ATOMS: atom_id res chain seq x y z
N MET A 1 17.77 56.88 1.16
CA MET A 1 17.08 55.61 1.46
C MET A 1 16.91 54.87 0.13
N ARG A 2 17.70 53.82 -0.15
CA ARG A 2 17.56 53.02 -1.38
C ARG A 2 16.52 51.92 -1.12
N PRO A 3 15.47 51.77 -1.95
CA PRO A 3 14.52 50.68 -1.79
C PRO A 3 15.22 49.36 -2.12
N TYR A 4 15.27 48.44 -1.15
CA TYR A 4 15.63 47.06 -1.39
C TYR A 4 14.43 46.39 -2.08
N PHE A 5 14.52 46.17 -3.39
CA PHE A 5 13.66 45.23 -4.07
C PHE A 5 14.07 43.83 -3.62
N TYR A 6 13.22 43.17 -2.83
CA TYR A 6 13.41 41.78 -2.45
C TYR A 6 13.01 40.91 -3.66
N SER A 7 13.95 40.71 -4.58
CA SER A 7 13.79 39.71 -5.64
C SER A 7 13.80 38.33 -4.98
N ALA A 8 12.73 37.54 -5.18
CA ALA A 8 12.72 36.15 -4.77
C ALA A 8 13.95 35.41 -5.34
N PRO A 9 14.57 34.49 -4.58
CA PRO A 9 15.70 33.72 -5.09
C PRO A 9 15.30 32.98 -6.38
N PRO A 10 16.21 32.84 -7.35
CA PRO A 10 15.91 32.15 -8.60
C PRO A 10 15.43 30.73 -8.31
N ALA A 11 14.44 30.27 -9.09
CA ALA A 11 13.96 28.90 -9.03
C ALA A 11 15.14 27.93 -9.24
N SER A 12 15.18 26.86 -8.45
CA SER A 12 16.18 25.81 -8.66
C SER A 12 16.06 25.21 -10.06
N GLU A 13 17.16 24.67 -10.61
CA GLU A 13 17.18 23.96 -11.89
C GLU A 13 16.08 22.89 -11.99
N ARG A 14 15.88 22.13 -10.90
CA ARG A 14 14.83 21.09 -10.80
C ARG A 14 13.41 21.65 -10.93
N GLU A 15 13.20 22.85 -10.42
CA GLU A 15 11.92 23.54 -10.51
C GLU A 15 11.71 24.16 -11.90
N ARG A 16 12.78 24.62 -12.58
CA ARG A 16 12.72 24.99 -14.00
C ARG A 16 12.30 23.80 -14.87
N ILE A 17 13.01 22.68 -14.75
CA ILE A 17 12.72 21.44 -15.50
C ILE A 17 11.28 20.96 -15.27
N ARG A 18 10.80 21.01 -14.02
CA ARG A 18 9.42 20.62 -13.69
C ARG A 18 8.37 21.47 -14.42
N ARG A 19 8.58 22.79 -14.50
CA ARG A 19 7.68 23.70 -15.23
C ARG A 19 7.72 23.46 -16.74
N GLU A 20 8.92 23.35 -17.32
CA GLU A 20 9.08 23.06 -18.75
C GLU A 20 8.39 21.73 -19.13
N HIS A 21 8.54 20.70 -18.28
CA HIS A 21 7.83 19.44 -18.45
C HIS A 21 6.30 19.61 -18.38
N ALA A 22 5.79 20.38 -17.42
CA ALA A 22 4.36 20.62 -17.29
C ALA A 22 3.79 21.34 -18.53
N GLU A 23 4.49 22.37 -19.03
CA GLU A 23 4.11 23.11 -20.24
C GLU A 23 4.09 22.20 -21.48
N TRP A 24 5.11 21.37 -21.66
CA TRP A 24 5.16 20.40 -22.75
C TRP A 24 4.05 19.34 -22.64
N SER A 25 3.82 18.81 -21.43
CA SER A 25 2.79 17.80 -21.16
C SER A 25 1.38 18.35 -21.43
N ASP A 26 1.11 19.61 -21.07
CA ASP A 26 -0.17 20.27 -21.38
C ASP A 26 -0.35 20.49 -22.89
N ALA A 27 0.71 20.92 -23.59
CA ALA A 27 0.66 21.11 -25.04
C ALA A 27 0.47 19.80 -25.81
N THR A 28 1.03 18.69 -25.31
CA THR A 28 1.03 17.39 -25.98
C THR A 28 -0.23 16.57 -25.70
N PHE A 29 -0.65 16.53 -24.43
CA PHE A 29 -1.71 15.62 -23.96
C PHE A 29 -3.01 16.35 -23.62
N GLY A 30 -2.99 17.68 -23.51
CA GLY A 30 -4.15 18.49 -23.16
C GLY A 30 -4.64 18.29 -21.72
N ASP A 31 -5.93 18.57 -21.52
CA ASP A 31 -6.60 18.50 -20.22
C ASP A 31 -6.98 17.06 -19.86
N VAL A 32 -6.00 16.31 -19.35
CA VAL A 32 -6.18 14.95 -18.82
C VAL A 32 -5.90 14.91 -17.31
N GLY A 33 -6.59 13.99 -16.64
CA GLY A 33 -6.44 13.75 -15.21
C GLY A 33 -5.21 12.91 -14.83
N PRO A 34 -4.97 12.71 -13.51
CA PRO A 34 -3.73 12.09 -12.99
C PRO A 34 -3.62 10.58 -13.22
N VAL A 35 -4.71 9.91 -13.60
CA VAL A 35 -4.77 8.43 -13.68
C VAL A 35 -3.87 7.88 -14.79
N GLY A 36 -3.74 8.58 -15.92
CA GLY A 36 -2.88 8.18 -17.03
C GLY A 36 -1.41 8.11 -16.60
N PRO A 37 -0.81 9.22 -16.13
CA PRO A 37 0.54 9.24 -15.61
C PRO A 37 0.80 8.23 -14.48
N LEU A 38 -0.16 8.00 -13.58
CA LEU A 38 -0.01 6.99 -12.51
C LEU A 38 0.04 5.56 -13.05
N LYS A 39 -0.77 5.22 -14.06
CA LYS A 39 -0.69 3.91 -14.72
C LYS A 39 0.62 3.75 -15.45
N HIS A 40 1.12 4.81 -16.08
CA HIS A 40 2.42 4.81 -16.74
C HIS A 40 3.54 4.63 -15.73
N LEU A 41 3.52 5.36 -14.61
CA LEU A 41 4.50 5.25 -13.53
C LEU A 41 4.66 3.82 -13.00
N SER A 42 3.58 3.03 -13.00
CA SER A 42 3.66 1.61 -12.60
C SER A 42 4.47 0.74 -13.57
N LYS A 43 4.55 1.11 -14.85
CA LYS A 43 5.39 0.44 -15.86
C LYS A 43 6.84 0.88 -15.72
N GLU A 44 7.09 2.19 -15.65
CA GLU A 44 8.45 2.73 -15.48
C GLU A 44 9.10 2.22 -14.19
N ALA A 45 8.32 2.00 -13.12
CA ALA A 45 8.84 1.39 -11.91
C ALA A 45 9.31 -0.07 -12.11
N LEU A 46 8.69 -0.82 -13.03
CA LEU A 46 9.13 -2.18 -13.39
C LEU A 46 10.35 -2.15 -14.31
N GLU A 47 10.40 -1.19 -15.24
CA GLU A 47 11.55 -0.97 -16.14
C GLU A 47 12.78 -0.55 -15.32
N THR A 48 12.64 0.44 -14.44
CA THR A 48 13.68 0.84 -13.46
C THR A 48 14.11 -0.33 -12.57
N ALA A 49 13.18 -1.20 -12.14
CA ALA A 49 13.54 -2.35 -11.31
C ALA A 49 14.35 -3.41 -12.07
N ALA A 50 14.17 -3.52 -13.39
CA ALA A 50 14.95 -4.39 -14.25
C ALA A 50 16.31 -3.78 -14.61
N GLU A 51 16.37 -2.46 -14.79
CA GLU A 51 17.57 -1.72 -15.24
C GLU A 51 17.88 -0.54 -14.30
N PRO A 52 18.24 -0.80 -13.01
CA PRO A 52 18.41 0.27 -12.02
C PRO A 52 19.58 1.21 -12.30
N ASP A 53 20.49 0.82 -13.18
CA ASP A 53 21.63 1.62 -13.64
C ASP A 53 21.27 2.60 -14.77
N ASP A 54 20.10 2.47 -15.40
CA ASP A 54 19.65 3.43 -16.39
C ASP A 54 18.98 4.66 -15.74
N LEU A 55 19.63 5.81 -15.84
CA LEU A 55 19.13 7.07 -15.29
C LEU A 55 17.89 7.60 -16.01
N SER A 56 17.62 7.20 -17.27
CA SER A 56 16.40 7.61 -17.99
C SER A 56 15.15 7.17 -17.24
N GLU A 57 15.13 5.90 -16.83
CA GLU A 57 14.00 5.26 -16.17
C GLU A 57 13.64 5.97 -14.84
N TRP A 58 14.67 6.37 -14.09
CA TRP A 58 14.49 7.20 -12.90
C TRP A 58 13.92 8.59 -13.21
N ALA A 59 14.31 9.18 -14.33
CA ALA A 59 13.79 10.47 -14.78
C ALA A 59 12.33 10.36 -15.21
N ASP A 60 11.94 9.29 -15.92
CA ASP A 60 10.57 9.03 -16.32
C ASP A 60 9.64 8.88 -15.11
N MET A 61 10.07 8.14 -14.08
CA MET A 61 9.32 8.07 -12.82
C MET A 61 9.10 9.46 -12.19
N GLN A 62 10.10 10.34 -12.22
CA GLN A 62 10.00 11.69 -11.66
C GLN A 62 9.04 12.58 -12.45
N PHE A 63 9.12 12.55 -13.78
CA PHE A 63 8.24 13.30 -14.66
C PHE A 63 6.78 12.87 -14.49
N LEU A 64 6.54 11.55 -14.48
CA LEU A 64 5.20 10.99 -14.32
C LEU A 64 4.60 11.29 -12.93
N LEU A 65 5.41 11.26 -11.88
CA LEU A 65 4.95 11.62 -10.53
C LEU A 65 4.59 13.11 -10.43
N TRP A 66 5.43 14.01 -10.98
CA TRP A 66 5.11 15.44 -11.03
C TRP A 66 3.86 15.72 -11.84
N ASP A 67 3.71 15.06 -12.99
CA ASP A 67 2.54 15.21 -13.86
C ASP A 67 1.26 14.75 -13.17
N ALA A 68 1.30 13.61 -12.48
CA ALA A 68 0.18 13.12 -11.69
C ALA A 68 -0.19 14.09 -10.56
N GLN A 69 0.80 14.61 -9.82
CA GLN A 69 0.56 15.55 -8.72
C GLN A 69 -0.09 16.85 -9.19
N ARG A 70 0.47 17.48 -10.22
CA ARG A 70 -0.07 18.75 -10.74
C ARG A 70 -1.47 18.57 -11.33
N ARG A 71 -1.73 17.48 -12.07
CA ARG A 71 -3.05 17.17 -12.65
C ARG A 71 -4.09 16.82 -11.58
N ALA A 72 -3.65 16.36 -10.41
CA ALA A 72 -4.52 16.18 -9.24
C ALA A 72 -4.73 17.47 -8.43
N GLY A 73 -4.10 18.58 -8.80
CA GLY A 73 -4.15 19.85 -8.05
C GLY A 73 -3.43 19.79 -6.71
N ILE A 74 -2.48 18.86 -6.53
CA ILE A 74 -1.73 18.70 -5.29
C ILE A 74 -0.61 19.73 -5.24
N THR A 75 -0.60 20.59 -4.23
CA THR A 75 0.47 21.58 -4.03
C THR A 75 1.68 21.00 -3.33
N ASP A 76 2.83 21.67 -3.47
CA ASP A 76 4.07 21.31 -2.78
C ASP A 76 3.88 21.29 -1.25
N GLU A 77 3.11 22.22 -0.68
CA GLU A 77 2.82 22.24 0.76
C GLU A 77 1.97 21.03 1.18
N GLN A 78 0.96 20.67 0.37
CA GLN A 78 0.10 19.53 0.66
C GLN A 78 0.87 18.21 0.64
N ILE A 79 1.67 17.96 -0.40
CA ILE A 79 2.47 16.73 -0.48
C ILE A 79 3.56 16.71 0.59
N THR A 80 4.20 17.84 0.89
CA THR A 80 5.23 17.92 1.93
C THR A 80 4.68 17.59 3.32
N ARG A 81 3.48 18.12 3.64
CA ARG A 81 2.77 17.76 4.88
C ARG A 81 2.44 16.26 4.90
N ALA A 82 1.86 15.74 3.82
CA ALA A 82 1.50 14.32 3.73
C ALA A 82 2.73 13.39 3.87
N LEU A 83 3.87 13.75 3.26
CA LEU A 83 5.13 13.03 3.40
C LEU A 83 5.63 13.03 4.86
N THR A 84 5.55 14.18 5.54
CA THR A 84 5.95 14.32 6.95
C THR A 84 5.11 13.44 7.87
N GLU A 85 3.78 13.52 7.73
CA GLU A 85 2.84 12.71 8.51
C GLU A 85 3.01 11.22 8.22
N LYS A 86 3.15 10.85 6.94
CA LYS A 86 3.34 9.46 6.52
C LYS A 86 4.64 8.87 7.04
N LEU A 87 5.72 9.64 7.05
CA LEU A 87 7.00 9.22 7.61
C LEU A 87 6.89 8.95 9.11
N ALA A 88 6.19 9.81 9.86
CA ALA A 88 5.95 9.61 11.30
C ALA A 88 5.14 8.33 11.58
N VAL A 89 4.14 8.02 10.75
CA VAL A 89 3.39 6.76 10.83
C VAL A 89 4.30 5.56 10.52
N ASN A 90 5.10 5.63 9.45
CA ASN A 90 5.97 4.53 9.02
C ASN A 90 7.04 4.18 10.07
N LYS A 91 7.59 5.18 10.77
CA LYS A 91 8.56 4.99 11.87
C LYS A 91 7.98 4.25 13.08
N LYS A 92 6.66 4.28 13.27
CA LYS A 92 5.97 3.59 14.39
C LYS A 92 5.53 2.17 14.06
N ARG A 93 5.68 1.71 12.81
CA ARG A 93 5.25 0.38 12.36
C ARG A 93 6.31 -0.68 12.68
N LYS A 94 5.85 -1.92 12.80
CA LYS A 94 6.70 -3.12 12.78
C LYS A 94 6.91 -3.57 11.34
N TRP A 95 8.15 -3.90 11.01
CA TRP A 95 8.58 -4.33 9.68
C TRP A 95 9.22 -5.73 9.77
N PRO A 96 9.05 -6.58 8.75
CA PRO A 96 9.76 -7.85 8.67
C PRO A 96 11.26 -7.63 8.44
N GLU A 97 12.05 -8.68 8.62
CA GLU A 97 13.48 -8.66 8.32
C GLU A 97 13.75 -8.23 6.87
N PRO A 98 14.82 -7.44 6.62
CA PRO A 98 15.18 -7.04 5.27
C PRO A 98 15.57 -8.22 4.36
N LYS A 99 14.89 -8.36 3.23
CA LYS A 99 15.26 -9.19 2.07
C LYS A 99 15.53 -8.31 0.84
N ASP A 100 16.68 -8.47 0.21
CA ASP A 100 17.03 -7.68 -0.97
C ASP A 100 16.14 -8.02 -2.18
N GLY A 101 15.90 -7.03 -3.05
CA GLY A 101 15.08 -7.18 -4.27
C GLY A 101 13.56 -7.35 -4.07
N GLU A 102 13.05 -7.35 -2.83
CA GLU A 102 11.65 -7.70 -2.53
C GLU A 102 10.90 -6.57 -1.82
N PRO A 103 9.61 -6.32 -2.17
CA PRO A 103 8.79 -5.35 -1.46
C PRO A 103 8.63 -5.70 0.02
N ARG A 104 8.80 -4.70 0.90
CA ARG A 104 8.53 -4.85 2.35
C ARG A 104 7.15 -4.29 2.69
N LEU A 105 6.30 -5.14 3.26
CA LEU A 105 4.99 -4.72 3.79
C LEU A 105 5.05 -4.67 5.32
N HIS A 106 4.38 -3.68 5.92
CA HIS A 106 4.27 -3.58 7.36
C HIS A 106 3.41 -4.72 7.92
N ILE A 107 3.77 -5.19 9.11
CA ILE A 107 3.00 -6.20 9.83
C ILE A 107 1.71 -5.53 10.32
N LYS A 108 0.56 -6.01 9.85
CA LYS A 108 -0.74 -5.65 10.43
C LYS A 108 -0.93 -6.49 11.68
N GLU A 109 -1.13 -5.87 12.83
CA GLU A 109 -1.60 -6.60 14.01
C GLU A 109 -2.97 -7.17 13.64
N GLN A 110 -3.05 -8.50 13.49
CA GLN A 110 -4.34 -9.15 13.43
C GLN A 110 -5.02 -8.85 14.78
N PRO A 111 -6.28 -8.37 14.80
CA PRO A 111 -7.03 -8.41 16.04
C PRO A 111 -6.95 -9.85 16.54
N ALA A 112 -6.63 -10.04 17.82
CA ALA A 112 -6.67 -11.35 18.44
C ALA A 112 -7.97 -12.03 18.00
N GLN A 113 -7.90 -13.28 17.51
CA GLN A 113 -9.10 -14.06 17.27
C GLN A 113 -9.91 -14.02 18.57
N VAL A 114 -10.99 -13.24 18.59
CA VAL A 114 -11.94 -13.23 19.69
C VAL A 114 -12.71 -14.52 19.54
N VAL A 115 -12.15 -15.61 20.08
CA VAL A 115 -12.88 -16.85 20.30
C VAL A 115 -13.85 -16.52 21.44
N PRO A 116 -15.18 -16.55 21.21
CA PRO A 116 -16.13 -16.33 22.28
C PRO A 116 -15.89 -17.36 23.39
N GLU A 117 -15.79 -16.91 24.65
CA GLU A 117 -15.67 -17.81 25.82
C GLU A 117 -16.88 -18.76 25.91
N GLU A 118 -18.03 -18.33 25.39
CA GLU A 118 -19.27 -19.10 25.35
C GLU A 118 -19.68 -19.46 23.92
N MET A 119 -20.21 -20.67 23.76
CA MET A 119 -20.79 -21.11 22.50
C MET A 119 -21.95 -20.18 22.06
N PRO A 120 -21.92 -19.64 20.83
CA PRO A 120 -22.99 -18.76 20.34
C PRO A 120 -24.37 -19.44 20.41
N LYS A 121 -25.38 -18.68 20.86
CA LYS A 121 -26.76 -19.16 20.94
C LYS A 121 -27.24 -19.66 19.58
N GLY A 122 -27.72 -20.90 19.53
CA GLY A 122 -28.22 -21.55 18.31
C GLY A 122 -27.19 -22.44 17.59
N LEU A 123 -25.89 -22.28 17.87
CA LEU A 123 -24.85 -23.13 17.26
C LEU A 123 -24.98 -24.60 17.69
N ALA A 124 -25.34 -24.84 18.95
CA ALA A 124 -25.64 -26.18 19.46
C ALA A 124 -26.73 -26.88 18.65
N GLY A 125 -27.82 -26.17 18.34
CA GLY A 125 -28.94 -26.72 17.56
C GLY A 125 -28.54 -27.04 16.13
N GLN A 126 -27.67 -26.23 15.51
CA GLN A 126 -27.15 -26.47 14.17
C GLN A 126 -26.23 -27.69 14.13
N ILE A 127 -25.33 -27.83 15.12
CA ILE A 127 -24.45 -29.00 15.26
C ILE A 127 -25.28 -30.26 15.48
N VAL A 128 -26.27 -30.21 16.38
CA VAL A 128 -27.17 -31.34 16.65
C VAL A 128 -28.01 -31.69 15.43
N SER A 129 -28.51 -30.72 14.66
CA SER A 129 -29.24 -30.97 13.41
C SER A 129 -28.36 -31.64 12.36
N LEU A 130 -27.11 -31.17 12.17
CA LEU A 130 -26.13 -31.79 11.28
C LEU A 130 -25.80 -33.23 11.67
N LEU A 131 -25.71 -33.51 12.97
CA LEU A 131 -25.49 -34.87 13.49
C LEU A 131 -26.74 -35.75 13.40
N ALA A 132 -27.93 -35.19 13.63
CA ALA A 132 -29.21 -35.89 13.58
C ALA A 132 -29.58 -36.32 12.16
N HIS A 133 -29.18 -35.57 11.14
CA HIS A 133 -29.37 -35.94 9.73
C HIS A 133 -28.31 -36.94 9.20
N ASN A 134 -27.25 -37.23 9.96
CA ASN A 134 -26.14 -38.11 9.57
C ASN A 134 -25.85 -39.21 10.60
N ILE A 135 -26.85 -39.66 11.37
CA ILE A 135 -26.71 -40.76 12.35
C ILE A 135 -26.38 -42.06 11.60
N GLY A 136 -25.11 -42.25 11.29
CA GLY A 136 -24.60 -43.37 10.50
C GLY A 136 -23.23 -43.10 9.88
N ASP A 137 -22.85 -41.83 9.62
CA ASP A 137 -21.59 -41.54 8.94
C ASP A 137 -20.43 -41.38 9.92
N LYS A 138 -19.78 -42.51 10.25
CA LYS A 138 -18.58 -42.57 11.08
C LYS A 138 -17.43 -41.70 10.53
N PHE A 139 -17.40 -41.39 9.24
CA PHE A 139 -16.39 -40.50 8.66
C PHE A 139 -16.56 -39.04 9.10
N LEU A 140 -17.80 -38.57 9.27
CA LEU A 140 -18.05 -37.19 9.68
C LEU A 140 -17.64 -36.95 11.13
N ALA A 141 -17.98 -37.89 12.03
CA ALA A 141 -17.55 -37.84 13.42
C ALA A 141 -16.01 -37.86 13.56
N GLN A 142 -15.33 -38.70 12.77
CA GLN A 142 -13.87 -38.76 12.76
C GLN A 142 -13.24 -37.47 12.20
N LYS A 143 -13.84 -36.86 11.17
CA LYS A 143 -13.38 -35.57 10.63
C LYS A 143 -13.52 -34.44 11.64
N ILE A 144 -14.64 -34.39 12.36
CA ILE A 144 -14.86 -33.39 13.42
C ILE A 144 -13.84 -33.59 14.55
N TRP A 145 -13.64 -34.83 15.02
CA TRP A 145 -12.63 -35.15 16.03
C TRP A 145 -11.22 -34.73 15.60
N ASN A 146 -10.83 -35.05 14.37
CA ASN A 146 -9.51 -34.71 13.84
C ASN A 146 -9.33 -33.19 13.71
N ALA A 147 -10.36 -32.45 13.30
CA ALA A 147 -10.32 -30.99 13.20
C ALA A 147 -10.17 -30.34 14.58
N CYS A 148 -10.95 -30.77 15.58
CA CYS A 148 -10.83 -30.29 16.95
C CYS A 148 -9.44 -30.61 17.54
N ARG A 149 -8.96 -31.84 17.36
CA ARG A 149 -7.64 -32.27 17.84
C ARG A 149 -6.49 -31.50 17.17
N ALA A 150 -6.57 -31.22 15.88
CA ALA A 150 -5.56 -30.44 15.16
C ALA A 150 -5.50 -28.99 15.66
N SER A 151 -6.66 -28.38 15.92
CA SER A 151 -6.72 -27.04 16.52
C SER A 151 -6.13 -27.01 17.93
N MET A 152 -6.40 -28.05 18.75
CA MET A 152 -5.80 -28.17 20.09
C MET A 152 -4.27 -28.36 20.04
N LEU A 153 -3.74 -29.12 19.09
CA LEU A 153 -2.30 -29.38 18.98
C LEU A 153 -1.49 -28.23 18.36
N ASN A 154 -2.12 -27.37 17.56
CA ASN A 154 -1.47 -26.22 16.93
C ASN A 154 -1.55 -24.94 17.78
N GLY A 155 -2.36 -24.93 18.85
CA GLY A 155 -2.44 -23.82 19.81
C GLY A 155 -1.23 -23.68 20.74
N ASP A 156 -0.41 -24.73 20.86
CA ASP A 156 0.73 -24.81 21.80
C ASP A 156 2.09 -24.59 21.13
N LYS A 157 2.14 -24.14 19.87
CA LYS A 157 3.38 -23.71 19.21
C LYS A 157 3.38 -22.20 19.01
N SER A 158 3.79 -21.49 20.06
CA SER A 158 4.40 -20.16 19.97
C SER A 158 5.49 -20.07 21.03
#